data_AF-A0A1T1GWP6-F1
#
_entry.id   AF-A0A1T1GWP6-F1
#
_cell.length_a   1.000
_cell.length_b   1.000
_cell.length_c   1.000
_cell.angle_alpha   90.00
_cell.angle_beta   90.00
_cell.angle_gamma   90.00
#
_symmetry.space_group_name_H-M   'P 1'
#
loop_
_entity.id
_entity.type
_entity.pdbx_description
1 polymer ?
#
loop_
_entity_poly.entity_id
_entity_poly.type
_entity_poly.pdbx_seq_one_letter_code
_entity_poly.pdbx_strand_id
1 'polypeptide(L)'
;MTSTHFHADPEFLLTIFDLSSTAERKERIYKDRKGHTRIIKARPPKKGILPMGESTIWEKVRRGEFPQPIKISSRITCWRKSDIVEWLKSKQ
;
A
#
# COMPACT_ATOMS: atom_id res chain seq x y z
N MET A 1 10.42 14.29 12.36
CA MET A 1 11.50 13.28 12.31
C MET A 1 10.80 11.96 11.96
N THR A 2 10.83 11.36 10.77
CA THR A 2 11.73 11.35 9.60
C THR A 2 10.89 11.23 8.31
N SER A 3 10.64 12.35 7.61
CA SER A 3 10.11 12.31 6.23
C SER A 3 11.29 12.32 5.28
N THR A 4 11.87 11.15 5.02
CA THR A 4 12.84 10.99 3.94
C THR A 4 12.05 10.94 2.63
N HIS A 5 11.72 12.11 2.11
CA HIS A 5 11.14 12.27 0.78
C HIS A 5 12.29 12.07 -0.23
N PHE A 6 12.59 10.81 -0.56
CA PHE A 6 13.40 10.50 -1.74
C PHE A 6 12.61 11.01 -2.95
N HIS A 7 13.01 12.16 -3.48
CA HIS A 7 12.50 12.71 -4.74
C HIS A 7 13.15 11.92 -5.89
N ALA A 8 12.85 10.63 -5.96
CA ALA A 8 13.08 9.83 -7.15
C ALA A 8 11.91 10.15 -8.07
N ASP A 9 12.13 10.87 -9.18
CA ASP A 9 11.16 11.15 -10.24
C ASP A 9 9.90 10.23 -10.19
N PRO A 10 8.73 10.63 -9.59
CA PRO A 10 7.51 9.84 -9.58
C PRO A 10 6.94 9.44 -10.93
N GLU A 11 7.51 9.88 -12.04
CA GLU A 11 6.97 9.58 -13.34
C GLU A 11 7.09 8.09 -13.70
N PHE A 12 8.11 7.38 -13.17
CA PHE A 12 8.39 6.00 -13.59
C PHE A 12 8.36 4.94 -12.47
N LEU A 13 8.58 5.31 -11.20
CA LEU A 13 8.63 4.34 -10.10
C LEU A 13 7.51 4.60 -9.07
N LEU A 14 6.66 3.60 -8.89
CA LEU A 14 5.55 3.61 -7.94
C LEU A 14 5.98 2.85 -6.68
N THR A 15 5.80 3.45 -5.50
CA THR A 15 6.05 2.75 -4.23
C THR A 15 4.78 2.06 -3.76
N ILE A 16 4.90 1.20 -2.75
CA ILE A 16 3.73 0.59 -2.10
C ILE A 16 2.75 1.66 -1.59
N PHE A 17 3.27 2.81 -1.17
CA PHE A 17 2.49 3.94 -0.67
C PHE A 17 1.68 4.64 -1.77
N ASP A 18 2.14 4.56 -3.01
CA ASP A 18 1.47 5.12 -4.19
C ASP A 18 0.46 4.12 -4.78
N LEU A 19 0.80 2.84 -4.74
CA LEU A 19 -0.05 1.74 -5.20
C LEU A 19 -1.23 1.48 -4.28
N SER A 20 -1.03 1.51 -2.96
CA SER A 20 -2.05 1.13 -2.00
C SER A 20 -3.09 2.23 -1.81
N SER A 21 -4.34 1.97 -2.18
CA SER A 21 -5.47 2.74 -1.66
C SER A 21 -5.78 2.25 -0.26
N THR A 22 -5.57 3.10 0.73
CA THR A 22 -6.08 2.81 2.08
C THR A 22 -7.58 3.12 2.05
N ALA A 23 -8.40 2.07 1.94
CA ALA A 23 -9.84 2.18 2.10
C ALA A 23 -10.17 2.81 3.47
N GLU A 24 -11.23 3.63 3.52
CA GLU A 24 -11.67 4.31 4.73
C GLU A 24 -11.91 3.31 5.85
N ARG A 25 -11.02 3.30 6.85
CA ARG A 25 -11.24 2.52 8.06
C ARG A 25 -12.03 3.38 9.02
N LYS A 26 -13.36 3.19 9.04
CA LYS A 26 -14.24 3.75 10.07
C LYS A 26 -13.73 3.33 11.45
N GLU A 27 -13.80 4.25 12.40
CA GLU A 27 -13.44 4.00 13.79
C GLU A 27 -14.23 2.80 14.35
N ARG A 28 -13.52 1.92 15.04
CA ARG A 28 -14.13 0.77 15.72
C ARG A 28 -13.65 0.76 17.16
N ILE A 29 -14.59 0.86 18.08
CA ILE A 29 -14.37 0.75 19.51
C ILE A 29 -14.79 -0.66 19.90
N TYR A 30 -13.86 -1.43 20.47
CA TYR A 30 -14.17 -2.75 21.00
C TYR A 30 -13.87 -2.78 22.50
N LYS A 31 -14.79 -3.40 23.24
CA LYS A 31 -14.64 -3.69 24.67
C LYS A 31 -14.08 -5.09 24.81
N ASP A 32 -12.92 -5.21 25.44
CA ASP A 32 -12.34 -6.51 25.78
C ASP A 32 -13.18 -7.20 26.88
N ARG A 33 -13.03 -8.52 27.03
CA ARG A 33 -13.67 -9.32 28.09
C ARG A 33 -13.35 -8.80 29.50
N LYS A 34 -12.22 -8.08 29.68
CA LYS A 34 -11.82 -7.43 30.94
C LYS A 34 -12.29 -5.97 31.11
N GLY A 35 -13.17 -5.48 30.23
CA GLY A 35 -13.70 -4.11 30.31
C GLY A 35 -12.77 -3.02 29.76
N HIS A 36 -11.61 -3.39 29.21
CA HIS A 36 -10.69 -2.43 28.59
C HIS A 36 -11.22 -2.01 27.22
N THR A 37 -11.40 -0.70 27.02
CA THR A 37 -11.81 -0.12 25.75
C THR A 37 -10.58 0.06 24.85
N ARG A 38 -10.60 -0.53 23.66
CA ARG A 38 -9.59 -0.27 22.62
C ARG A 38 -10.24 0.51 21.48
N ILE A 39 -9.67 1.67 21.19
CA ILE A 39 -10.13 2.60 20.15
C ILE A 39 -9.24 2.43 18.93
N ILE A 40 -9.82 1.95 17.82
CA ILE A 40 -9.16 2.01 16.51
C ILE A 40 -9.48 3.37 15.92
N LYS A 41 -8.48 4.25 15.83
CA LYS A 41 -8.60 5.58 15.24
C LYS A 41 -9.05 5.48 13.77
N ALA A 42 -9.93 6.38 13.37
CA ALA A 42 -10.28 6.57 11.97
C ALA A 42 -9.03 6.95 11.16
N ARG A 43 -8.92 6.42 9.94
CA ARG A 43 -7.88 6.82 8.98
C ARG A 43 -8.58 7.40 7.74
N PRO A 44 -8.18 8.60 7.27
CA PRO A 44 -8.76 9.20 6.09
C PRO A 44 -8.50 8.34 4.85
N PRO A 45 -9.38 8.37 3.83
CA PRO A 45 -9.16 7.68 2.57
C PRO A 45 -7.91 8.22 1.90
N LYS A 46 -6.99 7.32 1.56
CA LYS A 46 -5.86 7.66 0.69
C LYS A 46 -6.13 7.06 -0.68
N LYS A 47 -6.28 7.91 -1.70
CA LYS A 47 -6.48 7.48 -3.08
C LYS A 47 -5.17 6.94 -3.65
N GLY A 48 -5.03 5.61 -3.69
CA GLY A 48 -3.96 4.92 -4.41
C GLY A 48 -4.43 4.43 -5.78
N ILE A 49 -3.50 4.00 -6.63
CA ILE A 49 -3.79 3.47 -7.98
C ILE A 49 -4.65 2.20 -7.91
N LEU A 50 -4.46 1.37 -6.88
CA LEU A 50 -5.19 0.12 -6.69
C LEU A 50 -6.15 0.24 -5.50
N PRO A 51 -7.41 -0.25 -5.59
CA PRO A 51 -8.37 -0.28 -4.48
C PRO A 51 -8.03 -1.38 -3.45
N MET A 52 -6.75 -1.62 -3.17
CA MET A 52 -6.27 -2.64 -2.24
C MET A 52 -5.29 -2.06 -1.24
N GLY A 53 -5.33 -2.56 -0.01
CA GLY A 53 -4.40 -2.16 1.04
C GLY A 53 -3.00 -2.73 0.83
N GLU A 54 -2.02 -2.13 1.51
CA GLU A 54 -0.59 -2.51 1.43
C GLU A 54 -0.39 -4.02 1.65
N SER A 55 -1.03 -4.58 2.67
CA SER A 55 -0.92 -6.02 3.00
C SER A 55 -1.41 -6.93 1.88
N THR A 56 -2.49 -6.55 1.19
CA THR A 56 -3.05 -7.34 0.08
C THR A 56 -2.12 -7.33 -1.13
N ILE A 57 -1.48 -6.19 -1.41
CA ILE A 57 -0.49 -6.07 -2.48
C ILE A 57 0.72 -6.96 -2.14
N TRP A 58 1.24 -6.89 -0.91
CA TRP A 58 2.34 -7.76 -0.48
C TRP A 58 1.97 -9.25 -0.55
N GLU A 59 0.73 -9.62 -0.23
CA GLU A 59 0.27 -10.99 -0.38
C GLU A 59 0.25 -11.42 -1.86
N LYS A 60 -0.25 -10.58 -2.76
CA LYS A 60 -0.24 -10.88 -4.21
C LYS A 60 1.17 -10.96 -4.79
N VAL A 61 2.08 -10.10 -4.32
CA VAL A 61 3.51 -10.19 -4.65
C VAL A 61 4.09 -11.53 -4.18
N ARG A 62 3.79 -11.96 -2.95
CA ARG A 62 4.23 -13.27 -2.43
C ARG A 62 3.60 -14.44 -3.18
N ARG A 63 2.36 -14.31 -3.65
CA ARG A 63 1.69 -15.29 -4.51
C ARG A 63 2.22 -15.31 -5.95
N GLY A 64 3.07 -14.36 -6.34
CA GLY A 64 3.55 -14.21 -7.72
C GLY A 64 2.48 -13.68 -8.68
N GLU A 65 1.34 -13.20 -8.17
CA GLU A 65 0.27 -12.62 -8.97
C GLU A 65 0.50 -11.16 -9.31
N PHE A 66 1.50 -10.51 -8.72
CA PHE A 66 1.80 -9.09 -8.89
C PHE A 66 3.23 -8.95 -9.44
N PRO A 67 3.53 -7.90 -10.23
CA PRO A 67 4.87 -7.67 -10.74
C PRO A 67 5.91 -7.59 -9.62
N GLN A 68 7.13 -8.02 -9.95
CA GLN A 68 8.18 -8.15 -8.96
C GLN A 68 8.63 -6.78 -8.45
N PRO A 69 8.78 -6.61 -7.12
CA PRO A 69 9.32 -5.39 -6.55
C PRO A 69 10.79 -5.19 -6.91
N ILE A 70 11.14 -3.97 -7.29
CA ILE A 70 12.51 -3.48 -7.46
C ILE A 70 12.96 -2.84 -6.15
N LYS A 71 14.01 -3.39 -5.53
CA LYS A 71 14.63 -2.80 -4.33
C LYS A 71 15.59 -1.68 -4.75
N ILE A 72 15.25 -0.45 -4.39
CA ILE A 72 16.08 0.74 -4.67
C ILE A 72 17.06 1.00 -3.52
N SER A 73 16.68 0.67 -2.29
CA SER A 73 17.55 0.76 -1.12
C SER A 73 17.19 -0.29 -0.08
N SER A 74 17.96 -0.36 1.01
CA SER A 74 17.74 -1.33 2.10
C SER A 74 16.34 -1.29 2.73
N ARG A 75 15.58 -0.18 2.55
CA ARG A 75 14.20 -0.02 3.05
C ARG A 75 13.19 0.36 1.99
N ILE A 76 13.62 0.69 0.77
CA ILE A 76 12.75 1.22 -0.27
C ILE A 76 12.54 0.16 -1.34
N THR A 77 11.28 -0.19 -1.53
CA THR A 77 10.82 -1.11 -2.57
C THR A 77 9.84 -0.38 -3.48
N CYS A 78 10.09 -0.43 -4.78
CA CYS A 78 9.32 0.25 -5.81
C CYS A 78 8.94 -0.71 -6.94
N TRP A 79 7.99 -0.32 -7.76
CA TRP A 79 7.57 -0.97 -8.99
C TRP A 79 7.68 0.00 -10.14
N ARG A 80 7.93 -0.48 -11.34
CA ARG A 80 7.82 0.36 -12.54
C ARG A 80 6.36 0.59 -12.88
N LYS A 81 6.02 1.84 -13.22
CA LYS A 81 4.66 2.24 -13.63
C LYS A 81 4.18 1.43 -14.84
N SER A 82 5.05 1.19 -15.82
CA SER A 82 4.73 0.38 -17.01
C SER A 82 4.31 -1.04 -16.63
N ASP A 83 5.09 -1.74 -15.81
CA ASP A 83 4.76 -3.10 -15.35
C ASP A 83 3.42 -3.17 -14.62
N ILE A 84 3.09 -2.16 -13.80
CA ILE A 84 1.77 -2.08 -13.13
C ILE A 84 0.64 -1.88 -14.13
N VAL A 85 0.83 -1.00 -15.11
CA VAL A 85 -0.17 -0.72 -16.16
C VAL A 85 -0.38 -1.94 -17.06
N GLU A 86 0.69 -2.61 -17.46
CA GLU A 86 0.64 -3.85 -18.23
C GLU A 86 -0.05 -4.97 -17.45
N TRP A 87 0.27 -5.10 -16.17
CA TRP A 87 -0.39 -6.05 -15.28
C TRP A 87 -1.89 -5.77 -15.15
N LEU A 88 -2.28 -4.49 -14.96
CA LEU A 88 -3.68 -4.08 -14.91
C LEU A 88 -4.40 -4.41 -16.21
N LYS A 89 -3.78 -4.16 -17.36
CA LYS A 89 -4.33 -4.52 -18.68
C LYS A 89 -4.48 -6.04 -18.85
N SER A 90 -3.52 -6.83 -18.36
CA SER A 90 -3.58 -8.28 -18.44
C SER A 90 -4.65 -8.92 -17.54
N LYS A 91 -5.11 -8.21 -16.51
CA LYS A 91 -6.10 -8.68 -15.53
C LYS A 91 -7.49 -8.09 -15.75
N GLN A 92 -7.69 -7.27 -16.78
CA GLN A 92 -8.98 -6.68 -17.16
C GLN A 92 -9.72 -7.52 -18.19
#